data_AF-Q307F6-F1
#
_entry.id   AF-Q307F6-F1
#
_cell.length_a   1.000
_cell.length_b   1.000
_cell.length_c   1.000
_cell.angle_alpha   90.00
_cell.angle_beta   90.00
_cell.angle_gamma   90.00
#
_symmetry.space_group_name_H-M   'P 1'
#
loop_
_entity.id
_entity.type
_entity.pdbx_description
1 polymer ?
#
loop_
_entity_poly.entity_id
_entity_poly.type
_entity_poly.pdbx_seq_one_letter_code
_entity_poly.pdbx_strand_id
1 'polypeptide(L)'
;GEFLYDNLIIFSPSVEDFGGNINVETISAFIDGGGSVLVAASSDIGDPLRELGSECGIEFDEEKTAVIDHHNYDVSDLGQHTLIVADTENLLKAPTIVGKSSLNPILFRGVGMVADPDNPLVLDILTGSSTSYSFFPDKPITQ
;
A
#
# COMPACT_ATOMS: atom_id res chain seq x y z
N GLY A 1 28.20 -6.50 -7.24
CA GLY A 1 28.16 -7.66 -6.34
C GLY A 1 27.21 -8.68 -6.91
N GLU A 2 27.34 -9.94 -6.55
CA GLU A 2 26.36 -10.97 -6.91
C GLU A 2 25.21 -10.94 -5.89
N PHE A 3 23.96 -10.87 -6.37
CA PHE A 3 22.80 -11.00 -5.49
C PHE A 3 22.57 -12.48 -5.17
N LEU A 4 22.39 -12.79 -3.89
CA LEU A 4 22.12 -14.16 -3.42
C LEU A 4 20.64 -14.56 -3.57
N TYR A 5 19.76 -13.59 -3.78
CA TYR A 5 18.31 -13.77 -3.86
C TYR A 5 17.79 -13.11 -5.12
N ASP A 6 16.78 -13.70 -5.76
CA ASP A 6 16.13 -13.13 -6.95
C ASP A 6 14.87 -12.32 -6.60
N ASN A 7 14.24 -12.62 -5.46
CA ASN A 7 12.99 -12.00 -5.01
C ASN A 7 13.07 -11.61 -3.53
N LEU A 8 12.44 -10.50 -3.17
CA LEU A 8 12.34 -9.98 -1.81
C LEU A 8 10.88 -9.76 -1.43
N ILE A 9 10.48 -10.19 -0.23
CA ILE A 9 9.14 -9.98 0.31
C ILE A 9 9.27 -9.34 1.69
N ILE A 10 8.59 -8.21 1.91
CA ILE A 10 8.63 -7.44 3.14
C ILE A 10 7.23 -7.40 3.75
N PHE A 11 7.02 -8.24 4.76
CA PHE A 11 5.80 -8.29 5.58
C PHE A 11 6.09 -7.87 7.04
N SER A 12 6.85 -6.79 7.17
CA SER A 12 7.24 -6.19 8.45
C SER A 12 6.85 -4.70 8.43
N PRO A 13 5.55 -4.37 8.61
CA PRO A 13 5.05 -3.02 8.40
C PRO A 13 5.66 -1.99 9.37
N SER A 14 5.85 -2.36 10.63
CA SER A 14 6.33 -1.49 11.71
C SER A 14 7.84 -1.56 11.91
N VAL A 15 8.60 -1.75 10.83
CA VAL A 15 10.06 -1.84 10.88
C VAL A 15 10.66 -0.44 10.92
N GLU A 16 11.54 -0.19 11.89
CA GLU A 16 12.32 1.06 11.99
C GLU A 16 13.71 0.92 11.35
N ASP A 17 14.25 -0.30 11.37
CA ASP A 17 15.54 -0.66 10.78
C ASP A 17 15.47 -2.12 10.33
N PHE A 18 15.81 -2.40 9.07
CA PHE A 18 15.86 -3.76 8.53
C PHE A 18 17.05 -4.57 9.08
N GLY A 19 18.09 -3.87 9.54
CA GLY A 19 19.28 -4.45 10.14
C GLY A 19 20.33 -4.98 9.14
N GLY A 20 21.55 -5.11 9.64
CA GLY A 20 22.69 -5.57 8.85
C GLY A 20 23.05 -4.59 7.74
N ASN A 21 23.09 -5.09 6.50
CA ASN A 21 23.38 -4.30 5.30
C ASN A 21 22.12 -4.00 4.48
N ILE A 22 20.93 -4.27 5.02
CA ILE A 22 19.67 -4.01 4.31
C ILE A 22 19.22 -2.60 4.71
N ASN A 23 19.19 -1.71 3.73
CA ASN A 23 18.65 -0.36 3.86
C ASN A 23 17.90 0.00 2.56
N VAL A 24 17.25 1.16 2.53
CA VAL A 24 16.48 1.62 1.36
C VAL A 24 17.36 1.64 0.11
N GLU A 25 18.57 2.21 0.19
CA GLU A 25 19.52 2.26 -0.93
C GLU A 25 19.87 0.87 -1.49
N THR A 26 20.06 -0.12 -0.62
CA THR A 26 20.39 -1.50 -1.02
C THR A 26 19.20 -2.18 -1.70
N ILE A 27 17.98 -1.89 -1.24
CA ILE A 27 16.75 -2.42 -1.85
C ILE A 27 16.52 -1.73 -3.21
N SER A 28 16.74 -0.41 -3.32
CA SER A 28 16.68 0.29 -4.61
C SER A 28 17.70 -0.25 -5.60
N ALA A 29 18.95 -0.49 -5.17
CA ALA A 29 19.97 -1.12 -6.01
C ALA A 29 19.61 -2.57 -6.41
N PHE A 30 18.87 -3.29 -5.56
CA PHE A 30 18.35 -4.61 -5.89
C PHE A 30 17.27 -4.56 -6.97
N ILE A 31 16.37 -3.58 -6.91
CA ILE A 31 15.34 -3.33 -7.94
C ILE A 31 16.02 -2.94 -9.27
N ASP A 32 16.98 -2.02 -9.24
CA ASP A 32 17.79 -1.63 -10.41
C ASP A 32 18.57 -2.82 -11.00
N GLY A 33 18.94 -3.77 -10.15
CA GLY A 33 19.57 -5.04 -10.51
C GLY A 33 18.63 -6.06 -11.18
N GLY A 34 17.33 -5.75 -11.30
CA GLY A 34 16.31 -6.62 -11.87
C GLY A 34 15.59 -7.52 -10.85
N GLY A 35 15.84 -7.33 -9.55
CA GLY A 35 15.16 -8.03 -8.48
C GLY A 35 13.69 -7.60 -8.34
N SER A 36 12.83 -8.52 -7.92
CA SER A 36 11.41 -8.22 -7.67
C SER A 36 11.14 -8.08 -6.18
N VAL A 37 10.43 -7.02 -5.79
CA VAL A 37 10.10 -6.71 -4.39
C VAL A 37 8.59 -6.64 -4.21
N LEU A 38 8.07 -7.29 -3.16
CA LEU A 38 6.69 -7.14 -2.70
C LEU A 38 6.69 -6.62 -1.27
N VAL A 39 6.02 -5.50 -1.03
CA VAL A 39 5.91 -4.86 0.28
C VAL A 39 4.44 -4.82 0.70
N ALA A 40 4.15 -5.23 1.95
CA ALA A 40 2.86 -4.99 2.56
C ALA A 40 3.02 -4.11 3.81
N ALA A 41 2.35 -2.97 3.79
CA ALA A 41 2.27 -2.04 4.91
C ALA A 41 0.89 -2.10 5.59
N SER A 42 0.81 -1.53 6.79
CA SER A 42 -0.43 -1.37 7.54
C SER A 42 -0.49 0.03 8.14
N SER A 43 -1.48 0.34 8.96
CA SER A 43 -1.54 1.63 9.68
C SER A 43 -0.33 1.86 10.60
N ASP A 44 0.40 0.82 10.99
CA ASP A 44 1.66 0.92 11.74
C ASP A 44 2.87 0.97 10.80
N ILE A 45 2.80 1.76 9.72
CA ILE A 45 3.88 1.85 8.72
C ILE A 45 5.12 2.56 9.32
N GLY A 46 6.29 1.94 9.18
CA GLY A 46 7.57 2.53 9.57
C GLY A 46 8.21 3.38 8.47
N ASP A 47 9.09 4.29 8.87
CA ASP A 47 9.76 5.25 7.97
C ASP A 47 10.51 4.59 6.79
N PRO A 48 11.26 3.48 6.96
CA PRO A 48 11.94 2.83 5.83
C PRO A 48 11.01 2.35 4.71
N LEU A 49 9.76 1.97 5.03
CA LEU A 49 8.79 1.57 4.01
C LEU A 49 8.21 2.78 3.26
N ARG A 50 8.02 3.90 3.96
CA ARG A 50 7.58 5.16 3.36
C ARG A 50 8.66 5.71 2.43
N GLU A 51 9.91 5.71 2.87
CA GLU A 51 11.07 6.10 2.06
C GLU A 51 11.21 5.22 0.82
N LEU A 52 11.13 3.89 0.97
CA LEU A 52 11.19 2.97 -0.16
C LEU A 52 10.05 3.19 -1.17
N GLY A 53 8.83 3.48 -0.68
CA GLY A 53 7.71 3.85 -1.54
C GLY A 53 8.02 5.13 -2.34
N SER A 54 8.55 6.15 -1.67
CA SER A 54 8.90 7.44 -2.27
C SER A 54 9.95 7.28 -3.37
N GLU A 55 10.96 6.43 -3.17
CA GLU A 55 11.96 6.09 -4.19
C GLU A 55 11.34 5.44 -5.45
N CYS A 56 10.17 4.80 -5.30
CA CYS A 56 9.41 4.20 -6.40
C CYS A 56 8.32 5.12 -6.98
N GLY A 57 8.17 6.35 -6.48
CA GLY A 57 7.12 7.29 -6.88
C GLY A 57 5.73 7.00 -6.31
N ILE A 58 5.66 6.36 -5.14
CA ILE A 58 4.44 6.10 -4.37
C ILE A 58 4.58 6.71 -2.98
N GLU A 59 3.68 7.60 -2.62
CA GLU A 59 3.66 8.24 -1.30
C GLU A 59 2.68 7.52 -0.38
N PHE A 60 3.18 6.97 0.72
CA PHE A 60 2.35 6.45 1.80
C PHE A 60 1.98 7.55 2.79
N ASP A 61 0.77 7.48 3.34
CA ASP A 61 0.37 8.34 4.45
C ASP A 61 1.19 8.11 5.73
N GLU A 62 0.98 8.97 6.71
CA GLU A 62 1.63 8.90 8.02
C GLU A 62 1.23 7.65 8.81
N GLU A 63 2.12 7.22 9.71
CA GLU A 63 1.80 6.21 10.73
C GLU A 63 0.52 6.60 11.49
N LYS A 64 -0.31 5.61 11.85
CA LYS A 64 -1.60 5.74 12.53
C LYS A 64 -2.74 6.33 11.68
N THR A 65 -2.50 6.60 10.40
CA THR A 65 -3.59 6.85 9.45
C THR A 65 -4.20 5.52 8.96
N ALA A 66 -5.43 5.59 8.49
CA ALA A 66 -6.09 4.48 7.84
C ALA A 66 -6.99 4.99 6.72
N VAL A 67 -7.24 4.15 5.71
CA VAL A 67 -8.32 4.40 4.77
C VAL A 67 -9.66 4.17 5.48
N ILE A 68 -10.50 5.20 5.47
CA ILE A 68 -11.81 5.25 6.12
C ILE A 68 -12.87 5.43 5.06
N ASP A 69 -13.95 4.65 5.13
CA ASP A 69 -15.13 4.83 4.29
C ASP A 69 -16.41 4.58 5.09
N HIS A 70 -17.21 5.62 5.30
CA HIS A 70 -18.45 5.50 6.07
C HIS A 70 -19.64 4.93 5.27
N HIS A 71 -19.50 4.74 3.96
CA HIS A 71 -20.54 4.20 3.10
C HIS A 71 -20.30 2.72 2.76
N ASN A 72 -19.05 2.34 2.53
CA ASN A 72 -18.67 0.98 2.11
C ASN A 72 -17.72 0.34 3.13
N TYR A 73 -18.25 0.03 4.31
CA TYR A 73 -17.52 -0.72 5.35
C TYR A 73 -18.23 -2.04 5.66
N ASP A 74 -17.46 -3.02 6.12
CA ASP A 74 -18.02 -4.32 6.49
C ASP A 74 -18.60 -4.29 7.92
N VAL A 75 -19.66 -5.08 8.15
CA VAL A 75 -20.34 -5.19 9.45
C VAL A 75 -19.46 -5.76 10.56
N SER A 76 -18.36 -6.42 10.22
CA SER A 76 -17.35 -6.92 11.17
C SER A 76 -16.33 -5.85 11.60
N ASP A 77 -16.49 -4.61 11.14
CA ASP A 77 -15.66 -3.50 11.59
C ASP A 77 -15.83 -3.19 13.09
N LEU A 78 -14.80 -2.56 13.68
CA LEU A 78 -14.75 -2.23 15.10
C LEU A 78 -15.45 -0.89 15.44
N GLY A 79 -16.12 -0.26 14.46
CA GLY A 79 -16.87 0.98 14.62
C GLY A 79 -16.14 2.24 14.16
N GLN A 80 -14.93 2.10 13.62
CA GLN A 80 -14.12 3.21 13.07
C GLN A 80 -14.24 3.32 11.54
N HIS A 81 -14.95 2.38 10.92
CA HIS A 81 -15.18 2.29 9.47
C HIS A 81 -13.88 2.20 8.67
N THR A 82 -12.91 1.44 9.20
CA THR A 82 -11.57 1.24 8.61
C THR A 82 -11.42 -0.10 7.88
N LEU A 83 -12.34 -1.04 8.09
CA LEU A 83 -12.49 -2.22 7.23
C LEU A 83 -13.38 -1.88 6.04
N ILE A 84 -12.75 -1.44 4.96
CA ILE A 84 -13.44 -1.00 3.76
C ILE A 84 -13.75 -2.18 2.83
N VAL A 85 -14.86 -2.06 2.12
CA VAL A 85 -15.27 -2.96 1.04
C VAL A 85 -14.92 -2.28 -0.28
N ALA A 86 -13.86 -2.75 -0.93
CA ALA A 86 -13.46 -2.26 -2.24
C ALA A 86 -14.22 -3.01 -3.35
N ASP A 87 -14.91 -2.24 -4.19
CA ASP A 87 -15.60 -2.80 -5.35
C ASP A 87 -14.60 -3.16 -6.46
N THR A 88 -14.88 -4.27 -7.12
CA THR A 88 -14.16 -4.76 -8.30
C THR A 88 -14.30 -3.83 -9.51
N GLU A 89 -15.27 -2.90 -9.51
CA GLU A 89 -15.38 -1.86 -10.54
C GLU A 89 -14.16 -0.92 -10.58
N ASN A 90 -13.50 -0.71 -9.44
CA ASN A 90 -12.31 0.13 -9.28
C ASN A 90 -10.99 -0.60 -9.62
N LEU A 91 -11.09 -1.86 -10.04
CA LEU A 91 -9.93 -2.68 -10.34
C LEU A 91 -9.37 -2.37 -11.73
N LEU A 92 -8.05 -2.42 -11.86
CA LEU A 92 -7.37 -2.29 -13.15
C LEU A 92 -7.89 -3.35 -14.14
N LYS A 93 -8.33 -2.90 -15.31
CA LYS A 93 -8.89 -3.76 -16.37
C LYS A 93 -7.78 -4.42 -17.19
N ALA A 94 -6.90 -5.17 -16.52
CA ALA A 94 -5.76 -5.86 -17.10
C ALA A 94 -5.74 -7.35 -16.70
N PRO A 95 -6.28 -8.27 -17.53
CA PRO A 95 -6.45 -9.68 -17.17
C PRO A 95 -5.15 -10.44 -16.83
N THR A 96 -4.00 -9.92 -17.25
CA THR A 96 -2.68 -10.49 -16.93
C THR A 96 -2.29 -10.23 -15.47
N ILE A 97 -2.75 -9.12 -14.89
CA ILE A 97 -2.43 -8.71 -13.51
C ILE A 97 -3.50 -9.26 -12.56
N VAL A 98 -4.78 -9.02 -12.87
CA VAL A 98 -5.90 -9.29 -11.96
C VAL A 98 -6.63 -10.62 -12.22
N GLY A 99 -6.22 -11.34 -13.26
CA GLY A 99 -6.88 -12.57 -13.70
C GLY A 99 -8.11 -12.33 -14.59
N LYS A 100 -8.73 -13.43 -15.03
CA LYS A 100 -9.89 -13.41 -15.96
C LYS A 100 -11.24 -13.66 -15.30
N SER A 101 -11.23 -14.10 -14.04
CA SER A 101 -12.43 -14.49 -13.32
C SER A 101 -13.09 -13.26 -12.70
N SER A 102 -14.43 -13.27 -12.63
CA SER A 102 -15.15 -12.29 -11.83
C SER A 102 -14.79 -12.45 -10.36
N LEU A 103 -14.37 -11.36 -9.74
CA LEU A 103 -14.06 -11.32 -8.31
C LEU A 103 -15.31 -10.88 -7.54
N ASN A 104 -15.40 -11.32 -6.29
CA ASN A 104 -16.34 -10.73 -5.33
C ASN A 104 -15.69 -9.47 -4.72
N PRO A 105 -16.46 -8.59 -4.04
CA PRO A 105 -15.89 -7.45 -3.32
C PRO A 105 -14.75 -7.86 -2.38
N ILE A 106 -13.73 -7.02 -2.30
CA ILE A 106 -12.50 -7.29 -1.56
C ILE A 106 -12.51 -6.47 -0.27
N LEU A 107 -12.13 -7.09 0.84
CA LEU A 107 -11.97 -6.38 2.11
C LEU A 107 -10.53 -5.88 2.24
N PHE A 108 -10.39 -4.63 2.67
CA PHE A 108 -9.10 -4.02 2.95
C PHE A 108 -9.11 -3.26 4.27
N ARG A 109 -7.99 -3.32 4.99
CA ARG A 109 -7.72 -2.48 6.15
C ARG A 109 -6.23 -2.17 6.15
N GLY A 110 -5.88 -0.89 6.07
CA GLY A 110 -4.50 -0.46 6.02
C GLY A 110 -4.36 1.03 5.77
N VAL A 111 -3.13 1.43 5.51
CA VAL A 111 -2.72 2.81 5.20
C VAL A 111 -3.06 3.17 3.74
N GLY A 112 -3.42 4.43 3.51
CA GLY A 112 -3.59 4.98 2.16
C GLY A 112 -2.24 5.21 1.47
N MET A 113 -2.26 5.17 0.15
CA MET A 113 -1.11 5.58 -0.67
C MET A 113 -1.59 6.32 -1.91
N VAL A 114 -0.75 7.21 -2.43
CA VAL A 114 -0.99 7.99 -3.64
C VAL A 114 0.20 7.81 -4.59
N ALA A 115 -0.09 7.58 -5.86
CA ALA A 115 0.91 7.55 -6.91
C ALA A 115 1.21 8.96 -7.41
N ASP A 116 2.47 9.24 -7.76
CA ASP A 116 2.84 10.46 -8.47
C ASP A 116 2.20 10.47 -9.89
N PRO A 117 1.31 11.43 -10.20
CA PRO A 117 0.70 11.53 -11.53
C PRO A 117 1.70 11.75 -12.68
N ASP A 118 2.88 12.29 -12.37
CA ASP A 118 3.93 12.54 -13.34
C ASP A 118 4.79 11.29 -13.62
N ASN A 119 4.61 10.21 -12.87
CA ASN A 119 5.32 8.95 -13.07
C ASN A 119 4.56 8.03 -14.06
N PRO A 120 5.01 7.90 -15.33
CA PRO A 120 4.30 7.12 -16.34
C PRO A 120 4.43 5.60 -16.14
N LEU A 121 5.23 5.14 -15.18
CA LEU A 121 5.48 3.73 -14.91
C LEU A 121 4.63 3.16 -13.77
N VAL A 122 3.99 4.01 -12.97
CA VAL A 122 3.13 3.56 -11.87
C VAL A 122 1.79 3.06 -12.42
N LEU A 123 1.30 1.99 -11.82
CA LEU A 123 0.02 1.37 -12.18
C LEU A 123 -0.85 1.21 -10.93
N ASP A 124 -2.00 1.87 -10.93
CA ASP A 124 -3.00 1.70 -9.88
C ASP A 124 -3.76 0.39 -10.11
N ILE A 125 -3.52 -0.60 -9.25
CA ILE A 125 -4.16 -1.93 -9.38
C ILE A 125 -5.60 -1.89 -8.85
N LEU A 126 -5.80 -1.28 -7.68
CA LEU A 126 -7.10 -1.16 -7.01
C LEU A 126 -7.17 0.19 -6.33
N THR A 127 -8.18 1.00 -6.66
CA THR A 127 -8.39 2.32 -6.05
C THR A 127 -9.56 2.30 -5.07
N GLY A 128 -9.52 3.23 -4.11
CA GLY A 128 -10.61 3.44 -3.16
C GLY A 128 -11.92 3.90 -3.81
N SER A 129 -13.02 3.79 -3.07
CA SER A 129 -14.31 4.34 -3.49
C SER A 129 -14.25 5.88 -3.53
N SER A 130 -15.20 6.52 -4.22
CA SER A 130 -15.32 7.98 -4.23
C SER A 130 -15.70 8.60 -2.87
N THR A 131 -16.10 7.77 -1.90
CA THR A 131 -16.45 8.18 -0.54
C THR A 131 -15.35 7.88 0.47
N SER A 132 -14.28 7.18 0.06
CA SER A 132 -13.14 6.89 0.90
C SER A 132 -12.20 8.08 1.04
N TYR A 133 -11.59 8.20 2.22
CA TYR A 133 -10.54 9.17 2.50
C TYR A 133 -9.53 8.54 3.46
N SER A 134 -8.32 9.10 3.54
CA SER A 134 -7.30 8.63 4.47
C SER A 134 -7.02 9.70 5.53
N PHE A 135 -7.10 9.33 6.80
CA PHE A 135 -6.85 10.23 7.92
C PHE A 135 -6.60 9.45 9.22
N PHE A 136 -6.28 10.17 10.30
CA PHE A 136 -6.21 9.62 11.65
C PHE A 136 -7.61 9.30 12.18
N PRO A 137 -7.97 8.02 12.44
CA PRO A 137 -9.32 7.65 12.88
C PRO A 137 -9.71 8.28 14.23
N ASP A 138 -8.74 8.47 15.12
CA ASP A 138 -8.96 8.97 16.49
C ASP A 138 -8.91 10.50 16.60
N LYS A 139 -8.60 11.23 15.51
CA LYS A 139 -8.53 12.69 15.54
C LYS A 139 -9.78 13.30 14.91
N PRO A 140 -10.32 14.39 15.50
CA PRO A 140 -11.40 15.13 14.85
C PRO A 140 -10.90 15.74 13.55
N ILE A 141 -11.70 15.60 12.49
CA ILE A 141 -11.46 16.32 11.24
C ILE A 141 -11.81 17.79 11.48
N THR A 142 -10.79 18.64 11.57
CA THR A 142 -10.97 20.09 11.66
C THR A 142 -10.92 20.70 10.27
N GLN A 143 -11.90 21.57 9.97
CA GLN A 143 -11.95 22.36 8.73
C GLN A 143 -10.94 23.51 8.74
#